data_AF-A0A9P6QYI9-F1
#
_entry.id   AF-A0A9P6QYI9-F1
#
_cell.length_a   1.000
_cell.length_b   1.000
_cell.length_c   1.000
_cell.angle_alpha   90.00
_cell.angle_beta   90.00
_cell.angle_gamma   90.00
#
_symmetry.space_group_name_H-M   'P 1'
#
loop_
_entity.id
_entity.type
_entity.pdbx_description
1 polymer ?
#
loop_
_entity_poly.entity_id
_entity_poly.type
_entity_poly.pdbx_seq_one_letter_code
_entity_poly.pdbx_strand_id
1 'polypeptide(L)'
;IPRVCTLYIRLISRLVGSYPGRLVELPNDLLNNLMASLKFGIDHNILEVSHLTFEAITSLALYACNAPSTATEALRPHLDEFLKLTFEQLLFKKLDMELVDVAGSCVLALVCARQEAYGRLIQEMLAASETPLTPELNQRLANSFQHLSEAFPSTTGTRVEGGPREMTSRDVAMTVARRDVFMRFLMGVRGVLRVK
;
A
#
# COMPACT_ATOMS: atom_id res chain seq x y z
N ILE A 1 -4.42 -23.16 -16.77
CA ILE A 1 -3.74 -21.84 -16.78
C ILE A 1 -4.00 -21.06 -15.48
N PRO A 2 -5.25 -20.82 -15.01
CA PRO A 2 -5.50 -20.05 -13.77
C PRO A 2 -4.83 -20.64 -12.53
N ARG A 3 -4.86 -21.98 -12.40
CA ARG A 3 -4.31 -22.72 -11.26
C ARG A 3 -2.80 -22.53 -11.07
N VAL A 4 -2.04 -22.40 -12.16
CA VAL A 4 -0.57 -22.23 -12.09
C VAL A 4 -0.23 -20.82 -11.62
N CYS A 5 -0.95 -19.80 -12.11
CA CYS A 5 -0.78 -18.42 -11.65
C CYS A 5 -1.09 -18.29 -10.15
N THR A 6 -2.20 -18.87 -9.68
CA THR A 6 -2.55 -18.84 -8.25
C THR A 6 -1.48 -19.54 -7.39
N LEU A 7 -0.99 -20.72 -7.81
CA LEU A 7 0.06 -21.43 -7.09
C LEU A 7 1.39 -20.65 -7.08
N TYR A 8 1.73 -20.02 -8.19
CA TYR A 8 2.94 -19.21 -8.31
C TYR A 8 2.89 -17.98 -7.40
N ILE A 9 1.80 -17.21 -7.45
CA ILE A 9 1.63 -16.04 -6.56
C ILE A 9 1.59 -16.48 -5.10
N ARG A 10 0.90 -17.58 -4.77
CA ARG A 10 0.89 -18.11 -3.41
C ARG A 10 2.28 -18.48 -2.91
N LEU A 11 3.13 -19.06 -3.77
CA LEU A 11 4.52 -19.36 -3.43
C LEU A 11 5.31 -18.08 -3.19
N ILE A 12 5.21 -17.10 -4.09
CA ILE A 12 5.88 -15.80 -3.95
C ILE A 12 5.44 -15.09 -2.68
N SER A 13 4.13 -14.97 -2.44
CA SER A 13 3.57 -14.31 -1.27
C SER A 13 4.09 -14.91 0.03
N ARG A 14 4.20 -16.25 0.08
CA ARG A 14 4.78 -16.95 1.24
C ARG A 14 6.27 -16.70 1.40
N LEU A 15 7.02 -16.73 0.29
CA LEU A 15 8.45 -16.47 0.30
C LEU A 15 8.73 -15.04 0.79
N VAL A 16 7.94 -14.08 0.33
CA VAL A 16 8.04 -12.68 0.71
C VAL A 16 7.67 -12.46 2.17
N GLY A 17 6.57 -13.07 2.63
CA GLY A 17 6.14 -12.95 4.02
C GLY A 17 7.06 -13.65 5.02
N SER A 18 7.70 -14.76 4.63
CA SER A 18 8.50 -15.57 5.55
C SER A 18 9.99 -15.19 5.57
N TYR A 19 10.53 -14.68 4.47
CA TYR A 19 11.97 -14.43 4.32
C TYR A 19 12.30 -13.09 3.64
N PRO A 20 11.77 -11.95 4.11
CA PRO A 20 12.01 -10.67 3.46
C PRO A 20 13.48 -10.23 3.50
N GLY A 21 14.25 -10.62 4.53
CA GLY A 21 15.68 -10.33 4.60
C GLY A 21 16.51 -11.01 3.51
N ARG A 22 16.13 -12.22 3.11
CA ARG A 22 16.82 -12.94 2.02
C ARG A 22 16.48 -12.39 0.64
N LEU A 23 15.38 -11.64 0.51
CA LEU A 23 15.00 -11.02 -0.77
C LEU A 23 15.96 -9.90 -1.15
N VAL A 24 16.39 -9.12 -0.16
CA VAL A 24 17.33 -8.01 -0.37
C VAL A 24 18.70 -8.53 -0.82
N GLU A 25 19.08 -9.73 -0.38
CA GLU A 25 20.32 -10.40 -0.77
C GLU A 25 20.26 -10.97 -2.20
N LEU A 26 19.08 -11.01 -2.84
CA LEU A 26 18.95 -11.53 -4.19
C LEU A 26 19.58 -10.58 -5.22
N PRO A 27 20.07 -11.11 -6.35
CA PRO A 27 20.43 -10.28 -7.49
C PRO A 27 19.27 -9.39 -7.92
N ASN A 28 19.57 -8.14 -8.25
CA ASN A 28 18.56 -7.13 -8.61
C ASN A 28 17.59 -7.62 -9.70
N ASP A 29 18.06 -8.38 -10.68
CA ASP A 29 17.21 -8.92 -11.75
C ASP A 29 16.14 -9.89 -11.21
N LEU A 30 16.52 -10.75 -10.26
CA LEU A 30 15.60 -11.71 -9.67
C LEU A 30 14.60 -11.01 -8.75
N LEU A 31 15.07 -10.02 -7.98
CA LEU A 31 14.22 -9.17 -7.16
C LEU A 31 13.20 -8.42 -8.04
N ASN A 32 13.65 -7.81 -9.14
CA ASN A 32 12.80 -7.11 -10.10
C ASN A 32 11.72 -8.02 -10.68
N ASN A 33 12.07 -9.25 -11.06
CA ASN A 33 11.12 -10.23 -11.58
C ASN A 33 10.08 -10.66 -10.54
N LEU A 34 10.51 -10.83 -9.28
CA LEU A 34 9.60 -11.13 -8.17
C LEU A 34 8.63 -9.97 -7.93
N MET A 35 9.14 -8.75 -7.91
CA MET A 35 8.32 -7.55 -7.71
C MET A 35 7.37 -7.33 -8.89
N ALA A 36 7.80 -7.56 -10.13
CA ALA A 36 6.93 -7.54 -11.31
C ALA A 36 5.78 -8.55 -11.20
N SER A 37 6.04 -9.74 -10.65
CA SER A 37 5.02 -10.76 -10.41
C SER A 37 3.99 -10.30 -9.39
N LEU A 38 4.43 -9.63 -8.31
CA LEU A 38 3.51 -9.01 -7.34
C LEU A 38 2.72 -7.86 -7.97
N LYS A 39 3.34 -6.99 -8.78
CA LYS A 39 2.62 -5.90 -9.47
C LYS A 39 1.49 -6.44 -10.33
N PHE A 40 1.73 -7.53 -11.05
CA PHE A 40 0.72 -8.19 -11.85
C PHE A 40 -0.47 -8.71 -11.01
N GLY A 41 -0.20 -9.15 -9.78
CA GLY A 41 -1.22 -9.65 -8.87
C GLY A 41 -2.18 -8.59 -8.33
N ILE A 42 -1.77 -7.32 -8.27
CA ILE A 42 -2.56 -6.21 -7.69
C ILE A 42 -3.93 -6.10 -8.40
N ASP A 43 -3.92 -6.02 -9.73
CA ASP A 43 -5.13 -5.87 -10.56
C ASP A 43 -5.60 -7.18 -11.21
N HIS A 44 -5.36 -8.32 -10.58
CA HIS A 44 -5.74 -9.59 -11.17
C HIS A 44 -7.25 -9.83 -11.07
N ASN A 45 -7.84 -10.43 -12.11
CA ASN A 45 -9.27 -10.82 -12.14
C ASN A 45 -9.63 -11.95 -11.16
N ILE A 46 -8.64 -12.55 -10.49
CA ILE A 46 -8.85 -13.65 -9.56
C ILE A 46 -8.64 -13.07 -8.17
N LEU A 47 -9.72 -12.98 -7.41
CA LEU A 47 -9.74 -12.37 -6.08
C LEU A 47 -8.64 -12.91 -5.16
N GLU A 48 -8.46 -14.24 -5.12
CA GLU A 48 -7.43 -14.90 -4.31
C GLU A 48 -6.02 -14.42 -4.66
N VAL A 49 -5.74 -14.17 -5.95
CA VAL A 49 -4.43 -13.68 -6.40
C VAL A 49 -4.19 -12.26 -5.87
N SER A 50 -5.18 -11.37 -6.00
CA SER A 50 -5.08 -9.99 -5.51
C SER A 50 -4.96 -9.95 -3.99
N HIS A 51 -5.74 -10.78 -3.29
CA HIS A 51 -5.67 -10.89 -1.83
C HIS A 51 -4.27 -11.32 -1.36
N LEU A 52 -3.74 -12.43 -1.88
CA LEU A 52 -2.40 -12.93 -1.55
C LEU A 52 -1.30 -11.92 -1.91
N THR A 53 -1.51 -11.14 -2.95
CA THR A 53 -0.58 -10.09 -3.36
C THR A 53 -0.55 -8.95 -2.35
N PHE A 54 -1.71 -8.47 -1.91
CA PHE A 54 -1.78 -7.42 -0.89
C PHE A 54 -1.20 -7.86 0.46
N GLU A 55 -1.43 -9.10 0.89
CA GLU A 55 -0.79 -9.65 2.10
C GLU A 55 0.74 -9.70 1.99
N ALA A 56 1.25 -10.10 0.83
CA ALA A 56 2.68 -10.14 0.57
C ALA A 56 3.31 -8.74 0.61
N ILE A 57 2.69 -7.77 -0.07
CA ILE A 57 3.16 -6.39 -0.09
C ILE A 57 3.09 -5.78 1.32
N THR A 58 2.02 -6.05 2.07
CA THR A 58 1.91 -5.63 3.48
C THR A 58 3.09 -6.15 4.30
N SER A 59 3.44 -7.43 4.16
CA SER A 59 4.56 -8.03 4.87
C SER A 59 5.90 -7.41 4.48
N LEU A 60 6.09 -7.11 3.18
CA LEU A 60 7.28 -6.45 2.66
C LEU A 60 7.42 -5.01 3.17
N ALA A 61 6.32 -4.26 3.21
CA ALA A 61 6.28 -2.89 3.72
C ALA A 61 6.57 -2.87 5.24
N LEU A 62 6.02 -3.80 6.01
CA LEU A 62 6.35 -3.96 7.43
C LEU A 62 7.82 -4.28 7.65
N TYR A 63 8.40 -5.17 6.84
CA TYR A 63 9.84 -5.40 6.87
C TYR A 63 10.62 -4.11 6.60
N ALA A 64 10.20 -3.32 5.61
CA ALA A 64 10.86 -2.06 5.30
C ALA A 64 10.76 -1.01 6.42
N CYS A 65 9.69 -1.03 7.22
CA CYS A 65 9.56 -0.19 8.42
C CYS A 65 10.54 -0.59 9.55
N ASN A 66 10.84 -1.89 9.67
CA ASN A 66 11.59 -2.44 10.80
C ASN A 66 13.08 -2.63 10.52
N ALA A 67 13.44 -2.82 9.25
CA ALA A 67 14.81 -3.03 8.82
C ALA A 67 15.57 -1.70 8.68
N PRO A 68 16.91 -1.70 8.87
CA PRO A 68 17.72 -0.51 8.67
C PRO A 68 17.61 -0.01 7.21
N SER A 69 17.61 1.31 7.03
CA SER A 69 17.39 1.96 5.72
C SER A 69 18.36 1.50 4.62
N THR A 70 19.56 1.07 4.99
CA THR A 70 20.57 0.54 4.05
C THR A 70 20.19 -0.84 3.49
N ALA A 71 19.51 -1.67 4.28
CA ALA A 71 19.03 -2.97 3.82
C ALA A 71 17.77 -2.85 2.95
N THR A 72 17.03 -1.75 3.03
CA THR A 72 15.76 -1.60 2.32
C THR A 72 15.88 -0.75 1.06
N GLU A 73 17.08 -0.26 0.73
CA GLU A 73 17.34 0.66 -0.38
C GLU A 73 16.89 0.08 -1.73
N ALA A 74 17.19 -1.19 -2.00
CA ALA A 74 16.76 -1.88 -3.23
C ALA A 74 15.24 -2.07 -3.32
N LEU A 75 14.54 -2.13 -2.17
CA LEU A 75 13.08 -2.30 -2.13
C LEU A 75 12.33 -0.97 -2.29
N ARG A 76 12.96 0.16 -1.98
CA ARG A 76 12.35 1.50 -2.05
C ARG A 76 11.61 1.75 -3.37
N PRO A 77 12.24 1.67 -4.56
CA PRO A 77 11.53 1.97 -5.81
C PRO A 77 10.30 1.08 -6.02
N HIS A 78 10.35 -0.18 -5.59
CA HIS A 78 9.22 -1.10 -5.69
C HIS A 78 8.09 -0.75 -4.74
N LEU A 79 8.38 -0.36 -3.50
CA LEU A 79 7.37 0.08 -2.54
C LEU A 79 6.65 1.36 -2.99
N ASP A 80 7.37 2.29 -3.62
CA ASP A 80 6.76 3.50 -4.20
C ASP A 80 5.79 3.16 -5.31
N GLU A 81 6.18 2.23 -6.18
CA GLU A 81 5.35 1.78 -7.27
C GLU A 81 4.14 0.98 -6.79
N PHE A 82 4.29 0.11 -5.78
CA PHE A 82 3.17 -0.59 -5.16
C PHE A 82 2.18 0.37 -4.52
N LEU A 83 2.67 1.41 -3.85
CA LEU A 83 1.82 2.45 -3.27
C LEU A 83 0.98 3.13 -4.36
N LYS A 84 1.62 3.55 -5.45
CA LYS A 84 0.95 4.16 -6.60
C LYS A 84 -0.10 3.22 -7.21
N LEU A 85 0.28 2.00 -7.57
CA LEU A 85 -0.62 1.03 -8.21
C LEU A 85 -1.81 0.66 -7.32
N THR A 86 -1.58 0.52 -6.01
CA THR A 86 -2.65 0.22 -5.04
C THR A 86 -3.66 1.36 -4.96
N PHE A 87 -3.19 2.62 -4.88
CA PHE A 87 -4.08 3.78 -4.92
C PHE A 87 -4.81 3.89 -6.26
N GLU A 88 -4.15 3.64 -7.38
CA GLU A 88 -4.78 3.67 -8.69
C GLU A 88 -5.91 2.63 -8.81
N GLN A 89 -5.68 1.41 -8.33
CA GLN A 89 -6.72 0.38 -8.28
C GLN A 89 -7.88 0.79 -7.37
N LEU A 90 -7.58 1.29 -6.17
CA LEU A 90 -8.60 1.66 -5.19
C LEU A 90 -9.42 2.89 -5.59
N LEU A 91 -8.86 3.83 -6.34
CA LEU A 91 -9.54 5.08 -6.71
C LEU A 91 -10.17 5.03 -8.10
N PHE A 92 -9.50 4.41 -9.08
CA PHE A 92 -9.97 4.46 -10.46
C PHE A 92 -10.65 3.17 -10.92
N LYS A 93 -10.32 2.00 -10.36
CA LYS A 93 -10.91 0.71 -10.79
C LYS A 93 -12.15 0.32 -10.00
N LYS A 94 -12.86 -0.73 -10.45
CA LYS A 94 -14.05 -1.22 -9.74
C LYS A 94 -13.63 -1.71 -8.36
N LEU A 95 -14.21 -1.13 -7.31
CA LEU A 95 -13.89 -1.50 -5.94
C LEU A 95 -14.53 -2.86 -5.65
N ASP A 96 -13.70 -3.85 -5.32
CA ASP A 96 -14.17 -5.10 -4.75
C ASP A 96 -14.18 -4.95 -3.23
N MET A 97 -15.37 -5.06 -2.64
CA MET A 97 -15.58 -4.90 -1.21
C MET A 97 -14.85 -5.97 -0.38
N GLU A 98 -14.59 -7.14 -0.97
CA GLU A 98 -13.85 -8.22 -0.33
C GLU A 98 -12.35 -7.91 -0.23
N LEU A 99 -11.83 -7.02 -1.09
CA LEU A 99 -10.43 -6.60 -1.07
C LEU A 99 -10.18 -5.35 -0.22
N VAL A 100 -11.21 -4.61 0.21
CA VAL A 100 -10.99 -3.31 0.85
C VAL A 100 -10.19 -3.42 2.14
N ASP A 101 -10.47 -4.43 2.96
CA ASP A 101 -9.79 -4.59 4.25
C ASP A 101 -8.31 -4.95 4.07
N VAL A 102 -8.00 -5.88 3.15
CA VAL A 102 -6.63 -6.30 2.86
C VAL A 102 -5.84 -5.22 2.11
N ALA A 103 -6.46 -4.56 1.12
CA ALA A 103 -5.84 -3.47 0.36
C ALA A 103 -5.62 -2.24 1.24
N GLY A 104 -6.55 -1.92 2.15
CA GLY A 104 -6.35 -0.81 3.06
C GLY A 104 -5.28 -1.09 4.12
N SER A 105 -5.16 -2.34 4.61
CA SER A 105 -4.03 -2.75 5.46
C SER A 105 -2.70 -2.65 4.73
N CYS A 106 -2.68 -2.98 3.43
CA CYS A 106 -1.53 -2.80 2.55
C CYS A 106 -1.16 -1.32 2.38
N VAL A 107 -2.14 -0.44 2.10
CA VAL A 107 -1.91 1.02 2.00
C VAL A 107 -1.34 1.56 3.30
N LEU A 108 -1.92 1.18 4.45
CA LEU A 108 -1.42 1.57 5.78
C LEU A 108 0.06 1.22 5.94
N ALA A 109 0.44 -0.02 5.64
CA ALA A 109 1.82 -0.47 5.74
C ALA A 109 2.75 0.28 4.77
N LEU A 110 2.32 0.49 3.52
CA LEU A 110 3.10 1.19 2.51
C LEU A 110 3.31 2.66 2.83
N VAL A 111 2.30 3.36 3.35
CA VAL A 111 2.42 4.77 3.76
C VAL A 111 3.37 4.90 4.94
N CYS A 112 3.28 3.99 5.92
CA CYS A 112 4.22 3.99 7.04
C CYS A 112 5.66 3.72 6.60
N ALA A 113 5.87 2.83 5.63
CA ALA A 113 7.19 2.57 5.07
C ALA A 113 7.72 3.76 4.24
N ARG A 114 6.85 4.43 3.46
CA ARG A 114 7.24 5.43 2.45
C ARG A 114 6.44 6.73 2.54
N GLN A 115 6.51 7.41 3.69
CA GLN A 115 5.83 8.69 3.92
C GLN A 115 6.15 9.77 2.86
N GLU A 116 7.43 9.88 2.46
CA GLU A 116 7.86 10.84 1.42
C GLU A 116 7.20 10.57 0.07
N ALA A 117 7.07 9.30 -0.31
CA ALA A 117 6.47 8.92 -1.58
C ALA A 117 4.96 9.10 -1.56
N TYR A 118 4.32 8.83 -0.42
CA TYR A 118 2.91 9.14 -0.22
C TYR A 118 2.62 10.64 -0.36
N GLY A 119 3.45 11.49 0.25
CA GLY A 119 3.34 12.95 0.09
C GLY A 119 3.45 13.39 -1.37
N ARG A 120 4.44 12.86 -2.11
CA ARG A 120 4.58 13.12 -3.55
C ARG A 120 3.38 12.62 -4.35
N LEU A 121 2.87 11.43 -4.07
CA LEU A 121 1.70 10.86 -4.74
C LEU A 121 0.48 11.76 -4.56
N ILE A 122 0.23 12.28 -3.36
CA ILE A 122 -0.87 13.23 -3.12
C ILE A 122 -0.70 14.47 -3.99
N GLN A 123 0.50 15.06 -4.02
CA GLN A 123 0.78 16.24 -4.84
C GLN A 123 0.57 15.97 -6.34
N GLU A 124 1.04 14.81 -6.82
CA GLU A 124 0.82 14.38 -8.20
C GLU A 124 -0.68 14.18 -8.50
N MET A 125 -1.45 13.58 -7.60
CA MET A 125 -2.89 13.39 -7.79
C MET A 125 -3.66 14.72 -7.80
N LEU A 126 -3.23 15.70 -7.00
CA LEU A 126 -3.79 17.05 -7.01
C LEU A 126 -3.41 17.81 -8.29
N ALA A 127 -2.16 17.67 -8.75
CA ALA A 127 -1.65 18.36 -9.94
C ALA A 127 -2.08 17.75 -11.28
N ALA A 128 -2.26 16.42 -11.36
CA ALA A 128 -2.69 15.69 -12.55
C ALA A 128 -4.18 15.93 -12.92
N SER A 129 -4.82 16.87 -12.25
CA SER A 129 -6.15 17.29 -12.58
C SER A 129 -6.16 18.27 -13.75
N GLU A 130 -6.36 17.74 -14.96
CA GLU A 130 -6.39 18.52 -16.21
C GLU A 130 -7.49 19.60 -16.28
N THR A 131 -8.52 19.51 -15.44
CA THR A 131 -9.51 20.56 -15.21
C THR A 131 -9.15 21.31 -13.93
N PRO A 132 -9.14 22.66 -13.92
CA PRO A 132 -8.93 23.40 -12.68
C PRO A 132 -9.98 22.96 -11.67
N LEU A 133 -9.58 22.13 -10.69
CA LEU A 133 -10.46 21.79 -9.59
C LEU A 133 -10.89 23.10 -8.96
N THR A 134 -12.19 23.23 -8.71
CA THR A 134 -12.64 24.36 -7.91
C THR A 134 -11.88 24.34 -6.58
N PRO A 135 -11.53 25.50 -6.00
CA PRO A 135 -10.75 25.57 -4.77
C PRO A 135 -11.32 24.69 -3.65
N GLU A 136 -12.64 24.55 -3.60
CA GLU A 136 -13.38 23.74 -2.63
C GLU A 136 -13.11 22.23 -2.80
N LEU A 137 -12.93 21.77 -4.04
CA LEU A 137 -12.71 20.37 -4.37
C LEU A 137 -11.26 19.95 -4.04
N ASN A 138 -10.31 20.84 -4.33
CA ASN A 138 -8.91 20.67 -3.91
C ASN A 138 -8.78 20.64 -2.38
N GLN A 139 -9.46 21.56 -1.69
CA GLN A 139 -9.47 21.58 -0.22
C GLN A 139 -10.11 20.30 0.35
N ARG A 140 -11.18 19.80 -0.27
CA ARG A 140 -11.83 18.55 0.15
C ARG A 140 -10.94 17.33 -0.05
N LEU A 141 -10.20 17.24 -1.15
CA LEU A 141 -9.21 16.18 -1.38
C LEU A 141 -8.09 16.26 -0.34
N ALA A 142 -7.51 17.43 -0.14
CA ALA A 142 -6.47 17.66 0.86
C ALA A 142 -6.92 17.25 2.27
N ASN A 143 -8.12 17.67 2.70
CA ASN A 143 -8.71 17.28 3.97
C ASN A 143 -8.93 15.76 4.08
N SER A 144 -9.34 15.10 2.99
CA SER A 144 -9.56 13.65 2.98
C SER A 144 -8.25 12.88 3.14
N PHE A 145 -7.17 13.33 2.48
CA PHE A 145 -5.83 12.75 2.65
C PHE A 145 -5.24 13.06 4.04
N GLN A 146 -5.52 14.23 4.61
CA GLN A 146 -5.11 14.58 5.96
C GLN A 146 -5.78 13.67 7.00
N HIS A 147 -7.11 13.51 6.92
CA HIS A 147 -7.85 12.60 7.81
C HIS A 147 -7.42 11.14 7.65
N LEU A 148 -7.07 10.72 6.43
CA LEU A 148 -6.50 9.40 6.20
C LEU A 148 -5.13 9.26 6.88
N SER A 149 -4.30 10.31 6.83
CA SER A 149 -2.99 10.35 7.47
C SER A 149 -3.08 10.33 9.00
N GLU A 150 -4.09 10.97 9.59
CA GLU A 150 -4.38 10.93 11.03
C GLU A 150 -4.82 9.54 11.51
N ALA A 151 -5.47 8.76 10.62
CA ALA A 151 -5.88 7.39 10.92
C ALA A 151 -4.70 6.38 10.83
N PHE A 152 -3.58 6.79 10.24
CA PHE A 152 -2.40 5.96 10.12
C PHE A 152 -1.65 5.89 11.46
N PRO A 153 -1.13 4.70 11.83
CA PRO A 153 -0.32 4.61 13.04
C PRO A 153 0.92 5.50 12.88
N SER A 154 1.02 6.52 13.72
CA SER A 154 2.21 7.34 13.80
C SER A 154 3.38 6.43 14.21
N THR A 155 4.41 6.35 13.37
CA THR A 155 5.66 5.65 13.66
C THR A 155 6.42 6.26 14.85
N THR A 156 5.93 7.36 15.43
CA THR A 156 6.46 8.09 16.58
C THR A 156 6.00 7.55 17.95
N GLY A 157 5.80 6.24 18.05
CA GLY A 157 5.53 5.58 19.33
C GLY A 157 6.79 5.46 20.20
N THR A 158 7.29 6.57 20.76
CA THR A 158 8.24 6.52 21.89
C THR A 158 7.54 5.88 23.09
N ARG A 159 7.84 4.61 23.39
CA ARG A 159 7.73 4.14 24.77
C ARG A 159 9.01 4.53 25.50
N VAL A 160 8.79 5.17 26.64
CA VAL A 160 9.71 5.19 27.78
C VAL A 160 10.08 3.71 28.04
N GLU A 161 11.37 3.40 27.93
CA GLU A 161 12.02 2.08 28.16
C GLU A 161 12.02 1.06 27.00
N GLY A 162 13.14 1.02 26.24
CA GLY A 162 13.65 -0.17 25.56
C GLY A 162 13.39 -0.30 24.05
N GLY A 163 14.28 0.27 23.23
CA GLY A 163 14.45 -0.06 21.79
C GLY A 163 13.38 0.46 20.81
N PRO A 164 13.69 0.54 19.50
CA PRO A 164 12.68 0.87 18.47
C PRO A 164 11.64 -0.24 18.40
N ARG A 165 10.35 0.13 18.47
CA ARG A 165 9.22 -0.82 18.39
C ARG A 165 9.10 -1.35 16.96
N GLU A 166 9.21 -2.66 16.80
CA GLU A 166 8.90 -3.31 15.52
C GLU A 166 7.40 -3.14 15.21
N MET A 167 7.13 -2.64 14.01
CA MET A 167 5.81 -2.50 13.44
C MET A 167 5.29 -3.86 13.01
N THR A 168 4.11 -4.25 13.50
CA THR A 168 3.52 -5.56 13.28
C THR A 168 2.28 -5.49 12.39
N SER A 169 1.84 -6.64 11.85
CA SER A 169 0.60 -6.73 11.08
C SER A 169 -0.64 -6.25 11.88
N ARG A 170 -0.59 -6.28 13.21
CA ARG A 170 -1.67 -5.74 14.07
C ARG A 170 -1.72 -4.22 14.03
N ASP A 171 -0.58 -3.55 13.95
CA ASP A 171 -0.52 -2.09 13.95
C ASP A 171 -1.14 -1.51 12.67
N VAL A 172 -1.02 -2.23 11.55
CA VAL A 172 -1.59 -1.88 10.23
C VAL A 172 -2.90 -2.58 9.90
N ALA A 173 -3.45 -3.40 10.81
CA ALA A 173 -4.69 -4.10 10.57
C ALA A 173 -5.87 -3.13 10.40
N MET A 174 -6.77 -3.47 9.48
CA MET A 174 -7.99 -2.72 9.25
C MET A 174 -9.02 -2.98 10.36
N THR A 175 -8.98 -2.17 11.41
CA THR A 175 -10.01 -2.16 12.46
C THR A 175 -11.30 -1.55 11.92
N VAL A 176 -12.43 -1.79 12.60
CA VAL A 176 -13.73 -1.21 12.22
C VAL A 176 -13.66 0.32 12.07
N ALA A 177 -13.03 1.02 13.02
CA ALA A 177 -12.88 2.47 12.96
C ALA A 177 -12.02 2.93 11.77
N ARG A 178 -10.91 2.23 11.48
CA ARG A 178 -10.06 2.56 10.32
C ARG A 178 -10.76 2.26 9.01
N ARG A 179 -11.51 1.17 8.95
CA ARG A 179 -12.33 0.80 7.79
C ARG A 179 -13.34 1.90 7.48
N ASP A 180 -14.02 2.42 8.48
CA ASP A 180 -14.99 3.50 8.29
C ASP A 180 -14.35 4.77 7.73
N VAL A 181 -13.19 5.17 8.26
CA VAL A 181 -12.42 6.31 7.72
C VAL A 181 -11.97 6.04 6.29
N PHE A 182 -11.41 4.85 6.02
CA PHE A 182 -10.92 4.47 4.70
C PHE A 182 -12.03 4.41 3.66
N MET A 183 -13.19 3.85 4.01
CA MET A 183 -14.37 3.82 3.14
C MET A 183 -14.90 5.21 2.86
N ARG A 184 -14.97 6.09 3.87
CA ARG A 184 -15.37 7.50 3.65
C ARG A 184 -14.41 8.21 2.72
N PHE A 185 -13.11 7.99 2.89
CA PHE A 185 -12.08 8.48 1.99
C PHE A 185 -12.31 7.97 0.56
N LEU A 186 -12.44 6.66 0.36
CA LEU A 186 -12.66 6.08 -0.97
C LEU A 186 -13.93 6.62 -1.61
N MET A 187 -15.05 6.68 -0.90
CA MET A 187 -16.31 7.19 -1.44
C MET A 187 -16.23 8.69 -1.78
N GLY A 188 -15.60 9.49 -0.91
CA GLY A 188 -15.41 10.92 -1.11
C GLY A 188 -14.49 11.21 -2.30
N VAL A 189 -13.32 10.58 -2.35
CA VAL A 189 -12.31 10.82 -3.39
C VAL A 189 -12.73 10.21 -4.73
N ARG A 190 -13.29 8.99 -4.76
CA ARG A 190 -13.79 8.38 -6.00
C ARG A 190 -14.93 9.18 -6.60
N GLY A 191 -15.84 9.71 -5.77
CA GLY A 191 -16.92 10.57 -6.23
C GLY A 191 -16.40 11.85 -6.90
N VAL A 192 -15.27 12.38 -6.42
CA VAL A 192 -14.64 13.57 -7.02
C VAL A 192 -13.87 13.23 -8.30
N LEU A 193 -13.11 12.13 -8.30
CA LEU A 193 -12.23 11.77 -9.41
C LEU A 193 -12.98 11.13 -10.60
N ARG A 194 -14.13 10.47 -10.35
CA ARG A 194 -14.95 9.79 -11.39
C ARG A 194 -16.12 10.61 -11.93
N VAL A 195 -16.38 11.79 -11.38
CA VAL A 195 -17.35 12.74 -11.96
C VAL A 195 -16.75 13.49 -13.17
N LYS A 196 -15.53 13.09 -13.59
CA LYS A 196 -14.97 13.39 -14.91
C LYS A 196 -15.60 12.52 -15.99
#